data_AF-A0A955PXF5-F1
#
_entry.id   AF-A0A955PXF5-F1
#
_cell.length_a   1.000
_cell.length_b   1.000
_cell.length_c   1.000
_cell.angle_alpha   90.00
_cell.angle_beta   90.00
_cell.angle_gamma   90.00
#
_symmetry.space_group_name_H-M   'P 1'
#
loop_
_entity.id
_entity.type
_entity.pdbx_description
1 polymer ?
#
loop_
_entity_poly.entity_id
_entity_poly.type
_entity_poly.pdbx_seq_one_letter_code
_entity_poly.pdbx_strand_id
1 'polypeptide(L)'
;DLEDTVKAQEAVGQPVRIIAHSMGGLVVRVMIATEEGKKVWDRMCRHPGARFIMLGTPNEGSHAITGMLMGRDPLVRMLDLLDITNSQSTLLGIISRFDGVLQLLPHTGSLNVYQAETWKSLLEHDRDRARGVFGAKVATSKTAGIEWPVPDAAQLAEASKVQQLIQASPIDPQRMIYVAGRADATPCDVSIDLSAPATRRIRIDATPFGDGRVPWDTGIPGALKHRTYYVDSEHGDLANAPEAFDGLLDLLNAGATTKLSHVPPVRRGVSVVPFELPEVRLEMYPSEEDLVASALGSARVKKETPPTRKVRVTMVHGNLSRASSPVAVGHYEGDTIVSAEAYLDRQLNGRLRERQCLGLYPDKLNTSAVVLNDGDCHPGSTHPGAIVVGLGMVGELTPGGLTSTMTDALVNYALKCIEVERERRSVTAVDGSCGPRLKIPLTMLLIGTGAGGLSLVDSLQSLLRGVLQANRRLDRLEPTAIPESEEETPNKDNLLASIETVEILELYQDRAIQATKSLLELGQSRDFREHFQIDEVMIEGVEGRRRASFDEDEGWWQRLRIATQKDGSLKFEALTNRARAETYLQPAQRKLIER
;
A
#
# COMPACT_ATOMS: atom_id res chain seq x y z
N ASP A 1 32.29 19.85 -16.98
CA ASP A 1 33.48 19.09 -16.61
C ASP A 1 33.93 19.49 -15.20
N LEU A 2 34.35 18.54 -14.37
CA LEU A 2 34.85 18.82 -13.02
C LEU A 2 36.16 19.64 -13.08
N GLU A 3 37.02 19.38 -14.06
CA GLU A 3 38.30 20.10 -14.17
C GLU A 3 38.09 21.61 -14.41
N ASP A 4 37.17 21.95 -15.31
CA ASP A 4 36.79 23.34 -15.60
C ASP A 4 36.12 24.00 -14.39
N THR A 5 35.33 23.22 -13.64
CA THR A 5 34.70 23.71 -12.40
C THR A 5 35.77 24.05 -11.36
N VAL A 6 36.76 23.19 -11.15
CA VAL A 6 37.89 23.45 -10.23
C VAL A 6 38.68 24.68 -10.69
N LYS A 7 38.98 24.82 -11.99
CA LYS A 7 39.65 26.01 -12.55
C LYS A 7 38.87 27.30 -12.25
N ALA A 8 37.57 27.29 -12.50
CA ALA A 8 36.72 28.46 -12.31
C ALA A 8 36.59 28.86 -10.84
N GLN A 9 36.39 27.88 -9.94
CA GLN A 9 36.24 28.15 -8.50
C GLN A 9 37.56 28.57 -7.83
N GLU A 10 38.71 28.06 -8.30
CA GLU A 10 40.02 28.52 -7.85
C GLU A 10 40.23 30.02 -8.15
N ALA A 11 39.77 30.51 -9.31
CA ALA A 11 39.90 31.92 -9.69
C ALA A 11 39.10 32.88 -8.79
N VAL A 12 38.00 32.41 -8.20
CA VAL A 12 37.16 33.19 -7.27
C VAL A 12 37.38 32.82 -5.80
N GLY A 13 38.37 31.97 -5.50
CA GLY A 13 38.73 31.55 -4.15
C GLY A 13 37.65 30.72 -3.43
N GLN A 14 36.81 30.00 -4.17
CA GLN A 14 35.75 29.16 -3.60
C GLN A 14 36.15 27.67 -3.61
N PRO A 15 35.79 26.88 -2.57
CA PRO A 15 36.02 25.44 -2.58
C PRO A 15 35.07 24.71 -3.53
N VAL A 16 35.58 23.68 -4.19
CA VAL A 16 34.74 22.62 -4.76
C VAL A 16 34.57 21.50 -3.73
N ARG A 17 33.34 21.04 -3.56
CA ARG A 17 32.97 19.97 -2.62
C ARG A 17 32.13 18.94 -3.36
N ILE A 18 32.42 17.67 -3.13
CA ILE A 18 31.75 16.55 -3.78
C ILE A 18 30.92 15.82 -2.73
N ILE A 19 29.65 15.60 -3.02
CA ILE A 19 28.81 14.65 -2.31
C ILE A 19 28.40 13.59 -3.34
N ALA A 20 28.63 12.33 -3.02
CA ALA A 20 28.33 11.25 -3.94
C ALA A 20 27.61 10.12 -3.22
N HIS A 21 26.57 9.61 -3.85
CA HIS A 21 25.75 8.53 -3.33
C HIS A 21 26.10 7.21 -4.00
N SER A 22 26.15 6.14 -3.22
CA SER A 22 26.36 4.77 -3.69
C SER A 22 27.58 4.65 -4.61
N MET A 23 27.42 4.05 -5.80
CA MET A 23 28.44 3.91 -6.85
C MET A 23 29.05 5.25 -7.29
N GLY A 24 28.34 6.37 -7.16
CA GLY A 24 28.89 7.70 -7.47
C GLY A 24 30.15 8.01 -6.66
N GLY A 25 30.26 7.50 -5.44
CA GLY A 25 31.48 7.63 -4.64
C GLY A 25 32.65 6.83 -5.22
N LEU A 26 32.38 5.67 -5.82
CA LEU A 26 33.40 4.88 -6.50
C LEU A 26 33.91 5.57 -7.76
N VAL A 27 33.04 6.26 -8.52
CA VAL A 27 33.46 7.05 -9.69
C VAL A 27 34.49 8.11 -9.29
N VAL A 28 34.26 8.80 -8.17
CA VAL A 28 35.21 9.78 -7.62
C VAL A 28 36.50 9.09 -7.18
N ARG A 29 36.43 7.93 -6.51
CA ARG A 29 37.63 7.19 -6.10
C ARG A 29 38.43 6.66 -7.29
N VAL A 30 37.78 6.17 -8.33
CA VAL A 30 38.43 5.76 -9.59
C VAL A 30 39.13 6.95 -10.24
N MET A 31 38.45 8.10 -10.33
CA MET A 31 39.06 9.34 -10.82
C MET A 31 40.34 9.68 -10.04
N ILE A 32 40.30 9.68 -8.71
CA ILE A 32 41.47 9.98 -7.85
C ILE A 32 42.62 8.98 -8.07
N ALA A 33 42.30 7.73 -8.44
CA ALA A 33 43.31 6.70 -8.68
C ALA A 33 44.06 6.87 -10.02
N THR A 34 43.49 7.62 -10.97
CA THR A 34 44.16 7.93 -12.25
C THR A 34 45.20 9.05 -12.09
N GLU A 35 46.21 9.08 -12.95
CA GLU A 35 47.25 10.14 -12.89
C GLU A 35 46.68 11.54 -13.13
N GLU A 36 45.76 11.68 -14.09
CA GLU A 36 45.12 12.95 -14.43
C GLU A 36 44.13 13.38 -13.35
N GLY A 37 43.26 12.47 -12.92
CA GLY A 37 42.27 12.76 -11.88
C GLY A 37 42.91 13.04 -10.51
N LYS A 38 44.06 12.44 -10.21
CA LYS A 38 44.87 12.81 -9.04
C LYS A 38 45.33 14.27 -9.10
N LYS A 39 45.78 14.77 -10.26
CA LYS A 39 46.17 16.19 -10.42
C LYS A 39 44.97 17.11 -10.17
N VAL A 40 43.77 16.72 -10.62
CA VAL A 40 42.52 17.46 -10.36
C VAL A 40 42.18 17.46 -8.87
N TRP A 41 42.26 16.31 -8.21
CA TRP A 41 42.01 16.18 -6.76
C TRP A 41 43.00 16.99 -5.92
N ASP A 42 44.29 16.90 -6.24
CA ASP A 42 45.35 17.65 -5.55
C ASP A 42 45.14 19.16 -5.71
N ARG A 43 44.76 19.61 -6.91
CA ARG A 43 44.41 21.01 -7.18
C ARG A 43 43.20 21.44 -6.36
N MET A 44 42.14 20.63 -6.30
CA MET A 44 40.97 20.89 -5.47
C MET A 44 41.37 21.03 -3.99
N CYS A 45 42.22 20.13 -3.50
CA CYS A 45 42.63 20.06 -2.09
C CYS A 45 43.56 21.20 -1.63
N ARG A 46 44.10 22.01 -2.55
CA ARG A 46 44.81 23.26 -2.20
C ARG A 46 43.91 24.21 -1.42
N HIS A 47 42.61 24.20 -1.71
CA HIS A 47 41.64 24.95 -0.92
C HIS A 47 41.30 24.17 0.35
N PRO A 48 41.41 24.75 1.56
CA PRO A 48 41.20 24.05 2.82
C PRO A 48 39.75 23.56 3.00
N GLY A 49 38.79 24.17 2.30
CA GLY A 49 37.38 23.80 2.28
C GLY A 49 36.99 22.69 1.30
N ALA A 50 37.92 22.13 0.52
CA ALA A 50 37.64 21.03 -0.39
C ALA A 50 37.22 19.76 0.38
N ARG A 51 36.17 19.08 -0.05
CA ARG A 51 35.62 17.91 0.65
C ARG A 51 35.07 16.88 -0.32
N PHE A 52 35.07 15.62 0.11
CA PHE A 52 34.38 14.51 -0.54
C PHE A 52 33.59 13.72 0.50
N ILE A 53 32.26 13.73 0.37
CA ILE A 53 31.34 12.99 1.22
C ILE A 53 30.80 11.79 0.44
N MET A 54 31.00 10.61 1.01
CA MET A 54 30.48 9.33 0.51
C MET A 54 29.23 8.94 1.28
N LEU A 55 28.07 8.91 0.60
CA LEU A 55 26.82 8.41 1.17
C LEU A 55 26.67 6.93 0.78
N GLY A 56 26.88 6.01 1.73
CA GLY A 56 26.69 4.58 1.52
C GLY A 56 27.57 3.98 0.41
N THR A 57 28.75 4.54 0.12
CA THR A 57 29.58 4.08 -0.99
C THR A 57 30.11 2.65 -0.74
N PRO A 58 29.92 1.69 -1.67
CA PRO A 58 30.37 0.31 -1.53
C PRO A 58 31.86 0.16 -1.89
N ASN A 59 32.75 0.61 -1.02
CA ASN A 59 34.20 0.63 -1.29
C ASN A 59 34.81 -0.74 -1.61
N GLU A 60 34.30 -1.82 -1.02
CA GLU A 60 34.66 -3.20 -1.37
C GLU A 60 33.57 -3.94 -2.16
N GLY A 61 32.63 -3.23 -2.79
CA GLY A 61 31.50 -3.83 -3.49
C GLY A 61 30.37 -4.29 -2.57
N SER A 62 29.41 -5.04 -3.12
CA SER A 62 28.19 -5.45 -2.41
C SER A 62 27.69 -6.85 -2.80
N HIS A 63 27.47 -7.70 -1.80
CA HIS A 63 26.85 -9.02 -1.98
C HIS A 63 25.39 -8.94 -2.46
N ALA A 64 24.73 -7.78 -2.35
CA ALA A 64 23.41 -7.58 -2.94
C ALA A 64 23.45 -7.72 -4.47
N ILE A 65 24.57 -7.35 -5.10
CA ILE A 65 24.78 -7.52 -6.54
C ILE A 65 24.91 -9.01 -6.91
N THR A 66 25.61 -9.79 -6.08
CA THR A 66 25.66 -11.25 -6.26
C THR A 66 24.26 -11.84 -6.19
N GLY A 67 23.47 -11.47 -5.18
CA GLY A 67 22.06 -11.87 -5.06
C GLY A 67 21.19 -11.45 -6.25
N MET A 68 21.42 -10.25 -6.79
CA MET A 68 20.72 -9.73 -7.98
C MET A 68 21.01 -10.56 -9.23
N LEU A 69 22.28 -10.85 -9.53
CA LEU A 69 22.67 -11.66 -10.69
C LEU A 69 22.16 -13.10 -10.58
N MET A 70 21.97 -13.60 -9.35
CA MET A 70 21.31 -14.87 -9.09
C MET A 70 19.77 -14.80 -9.20
N GLY A 71 19.18 -13.63 -9.41
CA GLY A 71 17.72 -13.43 -9.53
C GLY A 71 16.96 -13.39 -8.19
N ARG A 72 17.65 -13.14 -7.08
CA ARG A 72 17.05 -13.05 -5.73
C ARG A 72 16.73 -11.63 -5.28
N ASP A 73 17.08 -10.63 -6.08
CA ASP A 73 16.79 -9.22 -5.80
C ASP A 73 15.31 -8.87 -6.03
N PRO A 74 14.70 -8.03 -5.16
CA PRO A 74 13.31 -7.62 -5.31
C PRO A 74 12.98 -6.96 -6.66
N LEU A 75 13.87 -6.13 -7.23
CA LEU A 75 13.67 -5.46 -8.51
C LEU A 75 13.51 -6.49 -9.62
N VAL A 76 14.44 -7.45 -9.71
CA VAL A 76 14.42 -8.49 -10.75
C VAL A 76 13.14 -9.31 -10.67
N ARG A 77 12.67 -9.62 -9.46
CA ARG A 77 11.43 -10.36 -9.23
C ARG A 77 10.18 -9.53 -9.56
N MET A 78 10.18 -8.23 -9.30
CA MET A 78 9.08 -7.33 -9.69
C MET A 78 9.04 -7.14 -11.21
N LEU A 79 10.19 -6.98 -11.86
CA LEU A 79 10.28 -6.89 -13.33
C LEU A 79 9.79 -8.18 -13.98
N ASP A 80 10.15 -9.36 -13.45
CA ASP A 80 9.63 -10.65 -13.93
C ASP A 80 8.12 -10.80 -13.73
N LEU A 81 7.54 -10.19 -12.70
CA LEU A 81 6.09 -10.18 -12.46
C LEU A 81 5.34 -9.30 -13.46
N LEU A 82 5.92 -8.15 -13.85
CA LEU A 82 5.26 -7.14 -14.67
C LEU A 82 5.55 -7.29 -16.17
N ASP A 83 6.73 -7.79 -16.53
CA ASP A 83 7.15 -7.93 -17.92
C ASP A 83 6.53 -9.18 -18.54
N ILE A 84 5.44 -8.97 -19.28
CA ILE A 84 4.76 -10.06 -20.01
C ILE A 84 5.55 -10.56 -21.23
N THR A 85 6.59 -9.83 -21.65
CA THR A 85 7.36 -10.05 -22.88
C THR A 85 8.68 -10.78 -22.65
N ASN A 86 9.46 -10.39 -21.64
CA ASN A 86 10.74 -11.01 -21.32
C ASN A 86 10.61 -12.03 -20.19
N SER A 87 11.54 -13.00 -20.17
CA SER A 87 11.70 -13.91 -19.04
C SER A 87 12.71 -13.36 -18.04
N GLN A 88 12.67 -13.80 -16.77
CA GLN A 88 13.71 -13.47 -15.79
C GLN A 88 15.15 -13.69 -16.30
N SER A 89 15.44 -14.77 -17.04
CA SER A 89 16.79 -15.00 -17.58
C SER A 89 17.15 -14.02 -18.68
N THR A 90 16.19 -13.62 -19.51
CA THR A 90 16.40 -12.55 -20.49
C THR A 90 16.74 -11.23 -19.79
N LEU A 91 16.00 -10.88 -18.73
CA LEU A 91 16.24 -9.68 -17.93
C LEU A 91 17.63 -9.73 -17.27
N LEU A 92 17.98 -10.84 -16.64
CA LEU A 92 19.32 -11.04 -16.06
C LEU A 92 20.42 -11.03 -17.12
N GLY A 93 20.14 -11.50 -18.34
CA GLY A 93 21.06 -11.46 -19.48
C GLY A 93 21.30 -10.04 -19.99
N ILE A 94 20.35 -9.13 -19.78
CA ILE A 94 20.53 -7.70 -20.02
C ILE A 94 21.32 -7.07 -18.87
N ILE A 95 20.93 -7.34 -17.62
CA ILE A 95 21.56 -6.77 -16.41
C ILE A 95 23.05 -7.12 -16.33
N SER A 96 23.39 -8.38 -16.61
CA SER A 96 24.78 -8.88 -16.57
C SER A 96 25.70 -8.27 -17.62
N ARG A 97 25.16 -7.58 -18.64
CA ARG A 97 25.96 -6.88 -19.66
C ARG A 97 26.37 -5.47 -19.26
N PHE A 98 25.81 -4.91 -18.20
CA PHE A 98 26.25 -3.62 -17.68
C PHE A 98 27.54 -3.79 -16.88
N ASP A 99 28.65 -3.28 -17.41
CA ASP A 99 29.96 -3.38 -16.75
C ASP A 99 29.94 -2.82 -15.33
N GLY A 100 29.22 -1.72 -15.10
CA GLY A 100 29.06 -1.11 -13.77
C GLY A 100 28.45 -2.04 -12.73
N VAL A 101 27.54 -2.94 -13.13
CA VAL A 101 26.97 -3.96 -12.23
C VAL A 101 28.05 -4.94 -11.80
N LEU A 102 28.85 -5.44 -12.75
CA LEU A 102 29.94 -6.38 -12.44
C LEU A 102 31.06 -5.73 -11.62
N GLN A 103 31.33 -4.44 -11.85
CA GLN A 103 32.31 -3.67 -11.08
C GLN A 103 31.90 -3.47 -9.61
N LEU A 104 30.61 -3.60 -9.28
CA LEU A 104 30.09 -3.51 -7.91
C LEU A 104 30.09 -4.85 -7.15
N LEU A 105 30.57 -5.94 -7.77
CA LEU A 105 30.70 -7.22 -7.09
C LEU A 105 31.60 -7.12 -5.84
N PRO A 106 31.34 -7.92 -4.80
CA PRO A 106 32.12 -7.88 -3.57
C PRO A 106 33.56 -8.33 -3.82
N HIS A 107 34.52 -7.57 -3.28
CA HIS A 107 35.95 -7.88 -3.31
C HIS A 107 36.31 -8.99 -2.33
N THR A 108 35.63 -9.03 -1.19
CA THR A 108 35.84 -9.95 -0.08
C THR A 108 34.58 -10.78 0.17
N GLY A 109 34.73 -12.02 0.62
CA GLY A 109 33.64 -12.95 0.87
C GLY A 109 34.13 -14.40 0.91
N SER A 110 33.25 -15.35 1.23
CA SER A 110 33.57 -16.78 1.23
C SER A 110 33.88 -17.31 -0.17
N LEU A 111 33.34 -16.67 -1.22
CA LEU A 111 33.52 -17.05 -2.62
C LEU A 111 34.11 -15.90 -3.42
N ASN A 112 35.08 -16.20 -4.29
CA ASN A 112 35.61 -15.21 -5.23
C ASN A 112 34.70 -15.08 -6.46
N VAL A 113 33.79 -14.10 -6.43
CA VAL A 113 32.80 -13.87 -7.48
C VAL A 113 33.36 -13.16 -8.74
N TYR A 114 34.66 -12.85 -8.79
CA TYR A 114 35.31 -12.40 -10.03
C TYR A 114 35.84 -13.57 -10.88
N GLN A 115 35.66 -14.81 -10.44
CA GLN A 115 36.02 -16.02 -11.18
C GLN A 115 34.79 -16.66 -11.81
N ALA A 116 34.85 -16.98 -13.10
CA ALA A 116 33.74 -17.61 -13.82
C ALA A 116 33.42 -19.01 -13.26
N GLU A 117 34.42 -19.72 -12.74
CA GLU A 117 34.29 -21.03 -12.10
C GLU A 117 33.39 -20.98 -10.86
N THR A 118 33.48 -19.90 -10.07
CA THR A 118 32.63 -19.66 -8.90
C THR A 118 31.16 -19.58 -9.32
N TRP A 119 30.86 -18.83 -10.38
CA TRP A 119 29.48 -18.71 -10.87
C TRP A 119 28.95 -20.02 -11.45
N LYS A 120 29.78 -20.81 -12.14
CA LYS A 120 29.41 -22.17 -12.59
C LYS A 120 29.09 -23.07 -11.40
N SER A 121 29.91 -23.04 -10.35
CA SER A 121 29.66 -23.80 -9.12
C SER A 121 28.38 -23.36 -8.40
N LEU A 122 28.15 -22.05 -8.30
CA LEU A 122 26.90 -21.49 -7.77
C LEU A 122 25.69 -21.98 -8.58
N LEU A 123 25.76 -21.97 -9.92
CA LEU A 123 24.68 -22.44 -10.79
C LEU A 123 24.41 -23.95 -10.64
N GLU A 124 25.47 -24.76 -10.56
CA GLU A 124 25.36 -26.21 -10.35
C GLU A 124 24.69 -26.59 -9.02
N HIS A 125 24.93 -25.78 -7.99
CA HIS A 125 24.40 -25.99 -6.63
C HIS A 125 23.09 -25.24 -6.34
N ASP A 126 22.65 -24.33 -7.22
CA ASP A 126 21.37 -23.63 -7.13
C ASP A 126 20.24 -24.44 -7.79
N ARG A 127 19.95 -25.62 -7.22
CA ARG A 127 18.99 -26.58 -7.80
C ARG A 127 17.52 -26.29 -7.50
N ASP A 128 17.21 -25.48 -6.50
CA ASP A 128 15.83 -25.09 -6.20
C ASP A 128 15.43 -23.89 -7.06
N ARG A 129 15.15 -24.19 -8.33
CA ARG A 129 14.65 -23.22 -9.32
C ARG A 129 13.19 -22.83 -9.06
N ALA A 130 12.61 -23.15 -7.90
CA ALA A 130 11.27 -22.71 -7.48
C ALA A 130 11.28 -21.20 -7.16
N ARG A 131 11.54 -20.41 -8.20
CA ARG A 131 11.56 -18.95 -8.22
C ARG A 131 10.15 -18.49 -8.52
N GLY A 132 9.31 -18.52 -7.50
CA GLY A 132 7.93 -18.05 -7.58
C GLY A 132 7.71 -16.89 -6.63
N VAL A 133 6.81 -15.98 -7.01
CA VAL A 133 5.99 -15.31 -6.02
C VAL A 133 5.16 -16.41 -5.33
N PHE A 134 4.94 -16.32 -4.01
CA PHE A 134 4.07 -17.20 -3.20
C PHE A 134 4.62 -18.46 -2.53
N GLY A 135 5.93 -18.75 -2.48
CA GLY A 135 6.40 -20.00 -1.82
C GLY A 135 5.67 -21.26 -2.32
N ALA A 136 5.06 -21.17 -3.50
CA ALA A 136 4.16 -22.15 -4.06
C ALA A 136 4.97 -23.00 -5.04
N LYS A 137 4.83 -24.32 -4.92
CA LYS A 137 5.27 -25.32 -5.90
C LYS A 137 4.51 -25.25 -7.23
N VAL A 138 4.07 -24.06 -7.63
CA VAL A 138 3.42 -23.81 -8.90
C VAL A 138 4.18 -22.66 -9.52
N ALA A 139 5.24 -23.01 -10.22
CA ALA A 139 5.75 -22.15 -11.25
C ALA A 139 4.57 -21.79 -12.17
N THR A 140 4.38 -20.50 -12.40
CA THR A 140 3.71 -20.10 -13.63
C THR A 140 4.50 -20.77 -14.76
N SER A 141 3.86 -21.24 -15.82
CA SER A 141 4.49 -22.05 -16.88
C SER A 141 5.70 -21.39 -17.58
N LYS A 142 6.06 -20.15 -17.20
CA LYS A 142 7.25 -19.39 -17.62
C LYS A 142 8.43 -19.37 -16.62
N THR A 143 8.31 -19.79 -15.36
CA THR A 143 9.33 -19.56 -14.30
C THR A 143 9.97 -20.83 -13.71
N ALA A 144 9.42 -22.02 -13.98
CA ALA A 144 10.05 -23.28 -13.57
C ALA A 144 11.24 -23.59 -14.46
N GLY A 145 12.44 -23.66 -13.89
CA GLY A 145 13.57 -24.29 -14.58
C GLY A 145 14.50 -23.33 -15.33
N ILE A 146 14.35 -22.02 -15.20
CA ILE A 146 15.17 -21.06 -15.94
C ILE A 146 16.54 -20.84 -15.25
N GLU A 147 17.62 -21.06 -16.00
CA GLU A 147 19.00 -20.77 -15.59
C GLU A 147 19.27 -19.26 -15.70
N TRP A 148 19.71 -18.67 -14.60
CA TRP A 148 20.30 -17.34 -14.64
C TRP A 148 21.63 -17.40 -15.41
N PRO A 149 21.95 -16.38 -16.23
CA PRO A 149 23.15 -16.40 -17.05
C PRO A 149 24.40 -16.26 -16.19
N VAL A 150 25.40 -17.09 -16.48
CA VAL A 150 26.74 -16.95 -15.91
C VAL A 150 27.43 -15.73 -16.53
N PRO A 151 27.96 -14.78 -15.73
CA PRO A 151 28.67 -13.63 -16.27
C PRO A 151 29.89 -14.02 -17.11
N ASP A 152 30.20 -13.24 -18.14
CA ASP A 152 31.33 -13.49 -19.03
C ASP A 152 32.68 -13.34 -18.31
N ALA A 153 33.61 -14.24 -18.59
CA ALA A 153 34.90 -14.29 -17.90
C ALA A 153 35.79 -13.07 -18.21
N ALA A 154 35.73 -12.52 -19.43
CA ALA A 154 36.50 -11.34 -19.79
C ALA A 154 35.92 -10.08 -19.11
N GLN A 155 34.59 -9.97 -19.03
CA GLN A 155 33.94 -8.87 -18.29
C GLN A 155 34.25 -8.94 -16.78
N LEU A 156 34.22 -10.14 -16.18
CA LEU A 156 34.60 -10.33 -14.77
C LEU A 156 36.07 -9.96 -14.52
N ALA A 157 36.97 -10.34 -15.44
CA ALA A 157 38.38 -9.97 -15.34
C ALA A 157 38.59 -8.45 -15.42
N GLU A 158 37.86 -7.75 -16.29
CA GLU A 158 37.92 -6.29 -16.39
C GLU A 158 37.33 -5.62 -15.13
N ALA A 159 36.18 -6.10 -14.64
CA ALA A 159 35.59 -5.62 -13.39
C ALA A 159 36.55 -5.81 -12.20
N SER A 160 37.30 -6.91 -12.16
CA SER A 160 38.31 -7.16 -11.12
C SER A 160 39.44 -6.12 -11.15
N LYS A 161 39.89 -5.68 -12.34
CA LYS A 161 40.91 -4.62 -12.45
C LYS A 161 40.41 -3.29 -11.92
N VAL A 162 39.15 -2.93 -12.22
CA VAL A 162 38.53 -1.71 -11.69
C VAL A 162 38.45 -1.80 -10.16
N GLN A 163 38.07 -2.95 -9.62
CA GLN A 163 38.03 -3.14 -8.17
C GLN A 163 39.43 -3.02 -7.53
N GLN A 164 40.47 -3.58 -8.16
CA GLN A 164 41.85 -3.40 -7.71
C GLN A 164 42.28 -1.92 -7.74
N LEU A 165 41.86 -1.18 -8.77
CA LEU A 165 42.11 0.26 -8.86
C LEU A 165 41.40 1.04 -7.74
N ILE A 166 40.15 0.67 -7.41
CA ILE A 166 39.41 1.23 -6.28
C ILE A 166 40.13 0.93 -4.96
N GLN A 167 40.62 -0.30 -4.76
CA GLN A 167 41.38 -0.64 -3.55
C GLN A 167 42.70 0.13 -3.44
N ALA A 168 43.37 0.39 -4.57
CA ALA A 168 44.59 1.18 -4.63
C ALA A 168 44.35 2.71 -4.51
N SER A 169 43.11 3.18 -4.68
CA SER A 169 42.76 4.60 -4.63
C SER A 169 43.03 5.19 -3.23
N PRO A 170 43.80 6.28 -3.13
CA PRO A 170 44.19 6.85 -1.84
C PRO A 170 42.97 7.36 -1.06
N ILE A 171 43.00 7.18 0.25
CA ILE A 171 41.98 7.66 1.17
C ILE A 171 42.60 8.77 2.02
N ASP A 172 42.00 9.95 1.99
CA ASP A 172 42.43 11.12 2.77
C ASP A 172 41.44 11.44 3.90
N PRO A 173 41.72 11.07 5.16
CA PRO A 173 40.84 11.33 6.29
C PRO A 173 40.66 12.81 6.65
N GLN A 174 41.42 13.73 6.06
CA GLN A 174 41.25 15.17 6.26
C GLN A 174 40.23 15.80 5.30
N ARG A 175 39.95 15.12 4.18
CA ARG A 175 39.11 15.64 3.09
C ARG A 175 37.92 14.74 2.79
N MET A 176 38.03 13.45 3.11
CA MET A 176 37.01 12.44 2.85
C MET A 176 36.23 12.10 4.12
N ILE A 177 34.91 11.99 3.97
CA ILE A 177 33.96 11.72 5.05
C ILE A 177 33.01 10.62 4.56
N TYR A 178 32.64 9.71 5.45
CA TYR A 178 31.66 8.66 5.14
C TYR A 178 30.38 8.88 5.93
N VAL A 179 29.24 8.72 5.27
CA VAL A 179 27.91 8.72 5.89
C VAL A 179 27.28 7.37 5.61
N ALA A 180 27.10 6.59 6.68
CA ALA A 180 26.57 5.23 6.64
C ALA A 180 25.08 5.22 6.95
N GLY A 181 24.31 4.54 6.11
CA GLY A 181 22.91 4.23 6.38
C GLY A 181 22.76 3.03 7.30
N ARG A 182 21.52 2.65 7.56
CA ARG A 182 21.17 1.51 8.39
C ARG A 182 19.89 0.83 7.90
N ALA A 183 19.93 -0.50 7.79
CA ALA A 183 18.80 -1.38 7.56
C ALA A 183 18.86 -2.58 8.52
N ASP A 184 17.75 -3.28 8.67
CA ASP A 184 17.66 -4.44 9.56
C ASP A 184 18.38 -5.69 8.99
N ALA A 185 18.52 -5.80 7.67
CA ALA A 185 19.24 -6.88 7.01
C ALA A 185 20.00 -6.39 5.78
N THR A 186 21.32 -6.58 5.77
CA THR A 186 22.21 -6.20 4.67
C THR A 186 22.99 -7.44 4.21
N PRO A 187 22.90 -7.86 2.93
CA PRO A 187 23.66 -9.00 2.43
C PRO A 187 25.17 -8.82 2.64
N CYS A 188 25.82 -9.79 3.28
CA CYS A 188 27.24 -9.71 3.63
C CYS A 188 28.10 -10.87 3.14
N ASP A 189 27.51 -12.01 2.76
CA ASP A 189 28.27 -13.13 2.19
C ASP A 189 27.38 -14.05 1.34
N VAL A 190 27.99 -14.83 0.45
CA VAL A 190 27.35 -15.93 -0.29
C VAL A 190 28.21 -17.18 -0.14
N SER A 191 27.60 -18.28 0.29
CA SER A 191 28.30 -19.55 0.52
C SER A 191 27.53 -20.76 -0.02
N ILE A 192 28.26 -21.86 -0.23
CA ILE A 192 27.72 -23.15 -0.64
C ILE A 192 27.82 -24.11 0.54
N ASP A 193 26.70 -24.40 1.19
CA ASP A 193 26.59 -25.40 2.24
C ASP A 193 26.33 -26.78 1.63
N LEU A 194 27.40 -27.58 1.51
CA LEU A 194 27.32 -28.95 1.00
C LEU A 194 26.63 -29.93 1.98
N SER A 195 26.50 -29.56 3.25
CA SER A 195 25.81 -30.36 4.27
C SER A 195 24.29 -30.19 4.20
N ALA A 196 23.82 -29.08 3.64
CA ALA A 196 22.41 -28.82 3.40
C ALA A 196 21.83 -29.73 2.29
N PRO A 197 20.50 -29.99 2.32
CA PRO A 197 19.82 -30.69 1.24
C PRO A 197 20.14 -30.07 -0.13
N ALA A 198 20.17 -30.88 -1.19
CA ALA A 198 20.53 -30.43 -2.54
C ALA A 198 19.69 -29.23 -3.04
N THR A 199 18.50 -29.00 -2.47
CA THR A 199 17.61 -27.87 -2.77
C THR A 199 18.00 -26.57 -2.04
N ARG A 200 18.81 -26.60 -0.99
CA ARG A 200 19.12 -25.41 -0.17
C ARG A 200 20.62 -25.23 0.07
N ARG A 201 21.44 -25.59 -0.92
CA ARG A 201 22.90 -25.50 -0.81
C ARG A 201 23.42 -24.08 -0.90
N ILE A 202 22.71 -23.18 -1.56
CA ILE A 202 23.13 -21.78 -1.63
C ILE A 202 22.55 -21.02 -0.44
N ARG A 203 23.43 -20.36 0.33
CA ARG A 203 23.05 -19.47 1.42
C ARG A 203 23.56 -18.07 1.15
N ILE A 204 22.68 -17.08 1.30
CA ILE A 204 23.06 -15.67 1.35
C ILE A 204 22.92 -15.24 2.80
N ASP A 205 24.02 -14.79 3.40
CA ASP A 205 24.03 -14.30 4.76
C ASP A 205 23.85 -12.78 4.79
N ALA A 206 23.24 -12.29 5.86
CA ALA A 206 22.95 -10.90 6.09
C ALA A 206 23.41 -10.47 7.49
N THR A 207 23.71 -9.18 7.60
CA THR A 207 24.11 -8.51 8.84
C THR A 207 23.19 -7.31 9.11
N PRO A 208 22.91 -6.98 10.37
CA PRO A 208 22.19 -5.76 10.73
C PRO A 208 23.11 -4.51 10.72
N PHE A 209 24.40 -4.70 10.45
CA PHE A 209 25.41 -3.63 10.39
C PHE A 209 25.67 -3.20 8.95
N GLY A 210 24.70 -2.53 8.36
CA GLY A 210 24.75 -2.06 6.97
C GLY A 210 23.48 -1.31 6.62
N ASP A 211 23.40 -0.79 5.39
CA ASP A 211 22.29 0.05 4.90
C ASP A 211 21.29 -0.69 4.01
N GLY A 212 21.32 -2.02 3.99
CA GLY A 212 20.45 -2.87 3.16
C GLY A 212 21.09 -3.29 1.84
N ARG A 213 22.14 -2.58 1.41
CA ARG A 213 22.96 -2.95 0.24
C ARG A 213 24.43 -3.13 0.61
N VAL A 214 24.97 -2.30 1.50
CA VAL A 214 26.40 -2.20 1.81
C VAL A 214 26.62 -2.46 3.30
N PRO A 215 27.29 -3.56 3.68
CA PRO A 215 27.75 -3.76 5.05
C PRO A 215 28.71 -2.66 5.48
N TRP A 216 28.64 -2.21 6.73
CA TRP A 216 29.55 -1.18 7.26
C TRP A 216 31.01 -1.62 7.19
N ASP A 217 31.29 -2.90 7.39
CA ASP A 217 32.66 -3.44 7.41
C ASP A 217 33.35 -3.36 6.04
N THR A 218 32.61 -3.63 4.96
CA THR A 218 33.11 -3.59 3.58
C THR A 218 32.90 -2.22 2.91
N GLY A 219 31.94 -1.44 3.41
CA GLY A 219 31.62 -0.11 2.91
C GLY A 219 32.53 0.99 3.46
N ILE A 220 32.83 0.97 4.77
CA ILE A 220 33.59 2.03 5.45
C ILE A 220 35.09 1.71 5.37
N PRO A 221 35.90 2.51 4.64
CA PRO A 221 37.33 2.29 4.63
C PRO A 221 37.92 2.45 6.03
N GLY A 222 38.86 1.57 6.40
CA GLY A 222 39.44 1.55 7.75
C GLY A 222 39.99 2.91 8.22
N ALA A 223 40.59 3.68 7.32
CA ALA A 223 41.12 5.02 7.59
C ALA A 223 40.03 6.09 7.89
N LEU A 224 38.77 5.82 7.54
CA LEU A 224 37.64 6.74 7.73
C LEU A 224 36.74 6.37 8.92
N LYS A 225 37.03 5.32 9.69
CA LYS A 225 36.18 4.92 10.85
C LYS A 225 35.90 6.06 11.83
N HIS A 226 36.87 6.95 12.06
CA HIS A 226 36.70 8.14 12.93
C HIS A 226 36.07 9.36 12.23
N ARG A 227 35.86 9.26 10.91
CA ARG A 227 35.21 10.25 10.04
C ARG A 227 33.88 9.71 9.49
N THR A 228 33.31 8.71 10.14
CA THR A 228 32.01 8.15 9.79
C THR A 228 30.91 8.77 10.64
N TYR A 229 29.81 9.09 9.96
CA TYR A 229 28.55 9.51 10.56
C TYR A 229 27.44 8.54 10.16
N TYR A 230 26.44 8.37 11.00
CA TYR A 230 25.34 7.43 10.78
C TYR A 230 24.00 8.15 10.64
N VAL A 231 23.19 7.66 9.70
CA VAL A 231 21.80 8.07 9.46
C VAL A 231 20.92 6.83 9.57
N ASP A 232 19.79 6.92 10.28
CA ASP A 232 18.82 5.82 10.41
C ASP A 232 17.93 5.74 9.15
N SER A 233 18.56 5.48 8.01
CA SER A 233 17.93 5.45 6.69
C SER A 233 18.56 4.36 5.83
N GLU A 234 17.76 3.71 4.98
CA GLU A 234 18.23 2.67 4.05
C GLU A 234 19.05 3.27 2.91
N HIS A 235 19.76 2.41 2.17
CA HIS A 235 20.75 2.80 1.18
C HIS A 235 20.27 3.87 0.19
N GLY A 236 19.11 3.66 -0.45
CA GLY A 236 18.55 4.55 -1.47
C GLY A 236 18.08 5.90 -0.92
N ASP A 237 17.70 5.94 0.36
CA ASP A 237 17.10 7.11 1.00
C ASP A 237 18.13 8.03 1.66
N LEU A 238 19.41 7.62 1.69
CA LEU A 238 20.50 8.43 2.26
C LEU A 238 20.61 9.85 1.68
N ALA A 239 20.34 10.00 0.38
CA ALA A 239 20.34 11.30 -0.29
C ALA A 239 18.98 12.03 -0.21
N ASN A 240 17.95 11.36 0.30
CA ASN A 240 16.57 11.83 0.39
C ASN A 240 16.05 11.77 1.84
N ALA A 241 16.94 11.95 2.82
CA ALA A 241 16.64 11.99 4.25
C ALA A 241 16.71 13.44 4.75
N PRO A 242 15.60 14.19 4.80
CA PRO A 242 15.61 15.62 5.15
C PRO A 242 16.25 15.90 6.51
N GLU A 243 16.10 14.99 7.47
CA GLU A 243 16.71 15.05 8.80
C GLU A 243 18.24 15.07 8.77
N ALA A 244 18.85 14.55 7.70
CA ALA A 244 20.30 14.53 7.54
C ALA A 244 20.85 15.78 6.82
N PHE A 245 20.02 16.55 6.11
CA PHE A 245 20.48 17.64 5.21
C PHE A 245 21.31 18.70 5.94
N ASP A 246 20.83 19.11 7.11
CA ASP A 246 21.51 20.07 7.97
C ASP A 246 22.90 19.56 8.41
N GLY A 247 23.00 18.28 8.75
CA GLY A 247 24.26 17.64 9.09
C GLY A 247 25.18 17.48 7.89
N LEU A 248 24.65 17.11 6.71
CA LEU A 248 25.41 17.02 5.46
C LEU A 248 25.99 18.38 5.05
N LEU A 249 25.23 19.46 5.25
CA LEU A 249 25.69 20.82 4.99
C LEU A 249 26.85 21.22 5.92
N ASP A 250 26.75 20.89 7.21
CA ASP A 250 27.83 21.08 8.17
C ASP A 250 29.09 20.29 7.77
N LEU A 251 28.93 19.04 7.33
CA LEU A 251 30.03 18.21 6.84
C LEU A 251 30.68 18.80 5.58
N LEU A 252 29.91 19.35 4.66
CA LEU A 252 30.44 20.01 3.46
C LEU A 252 31.23 21.27 3.83
N ASN A 253 30.70 22.09 4.74
CA ASN A 253 31.29 23.39 5.07
C ASN A 253 32.44 23.29 6.07
N ALA A 254 32.25 22.59 7.17
CA ALA A 254 33.20 22.50 8.28
C ALA A 254 33.98 21.17 8.30
N GLY A 255 33.44 20.10 7.71
CA GLY A 255 34.02 18.75 7.78
C GLY A 255 33.72 17.99 9.07
N ALA A 256 32.86 18.56 9.93
CA ALA A 256 32.37 17.95 11.15
C ALA A 256 30.96 18.46 11.47
N THR A 257 30.16 17.64 12.15
CA THR A 257 28.82 18.02 12.64
C THR A 257 28.51 17.32 13.95
N THR A 258 27.66 17.92 14.77
CA THR A 258 27.04 17.27 15.93
C THR A 258 25.61 16.81 15.65
N LYS A 259 25.06 17.12 14.47
CA LYS A 259 23.68 16.80 14.08
C LYS A 259 23.53 15.36 13.58
N LEU A 260 24.63 14.70 13.23
CA LEU A 260 24.68 13.28 12.86
C LEU A 260 25.49 12.49 13.89
N SER A 261 25.08 11.26 14.15
CA SER A 261 25.72 10.41 15.15
C SER A 261 27.03 9.83 14.63
N HIS A 262 28.07 9.82 15.47
CA HIS A 262 29.28 9.00 15.26
C HIS A 262 29.14 7.56 15.77
N VAL A 263 28.08 7.28 16.51
CA VAL A 263 27.79 5.97 17.09
C VAL A 263 26.80 5.24 16.18
N PRO A 264 27.07 3.98 15.81
CA PRO A 264 26.15 3.20 14.99
C PRO A 264 24.79 3.02 15.69
N PRO A 265 23.67 3.19 14.98
CA PRO A 265 22.32 3.02 15.54
C PRO A 265 21.98 1.53 15.71
N VAL A 266 22.52 0.89 16.74
CA VAL A 266 22.28 -0.54 17.04
C VAL A 266 21.08 -0.69 17.98
N ARG A 267 20.08 -1.50 17.60
CA ARG A 267 18.96 -1.86 18.50
C ARG A 267 19.42 -2.85 19.57
N ARG A 268 18.89 -2.74 20.80
CA ARG A 268 19.20 -3.68 21.90
C ARG A 268 18.71 -5.09 21.53
N GLY A 269 19.57 -6.11 21.71
CA GLY A 269 19.23 -7.52 21.47
C GLY A 269 19.58 -8.06 20.08
N VAL A 270 20.27 -7.30 19.25
CA VAL A 270 20.72 -7.72 17.92
C VAL A 270 21.94 -8.64 18.03
N SER A 271 21.84 -9.85 17.45
CA SER A 271 22.98 -10.77 17.34
C SER A 271 24.03 -10.19 16.40
N VAL A 272 25.31 -10.27 16.81
CA VAL A 272 26.45 -9.85 15.97
C VAL A 272 26.74 -10.88 14.87
N VAL A 273 26.21 -12.09 15.01
CA VAL A 273 26.44 -13.20 14.08
C VAL A 273 25.60 -13.01 12.82
N PRO A 274 26.19 -13.16 11.61
CA PRO A 274 25.45 -13.18 10.36
C PRO A 274 24.30 -14.21 10.40
N PHE A 275 23.18 -13.88 9.78
CA PHE A 275 21.99 -14.72 9.70
C PHE A 275 21.56 -14.92 8.24
N GLU A 276 20.82 -15.98 7.94
CA GLU A 276 20.33 -16.21 6.58
C GLU A 276 19.39 -15.06 6.15
N LEU A 277 19.66 -14.46 4.99
CA LEU A 277 18.91 -13.34 4.46
C LEU A 277 17.42 -13.70 4.35
N PRO A 278 16.51 -12.97 5.03
CA PRO A 278 15.08 -13.25 4.97
C PRO A 278 14.53 -13.08 3.55
N GLU A 279 13.68 -14.00 3.12
CA GLU A 279 13.05 -13.89 1.81
C GLU A 279 12.02 -12.75 1.81
N VAL A 280 12.24 -11.75 0.96
CA VAL A 280 11.30 -10.64 0.79
C VAL A 280 10.06 -11.16 0.05
N ARG A 281 8.90 -11.09 0.71
CA ARG A 281 7.60 -11.42 0.08
C ARG A 281 7.12 -10.22 -0.73
N LEU A 282 7.02 -10.38 -2.04
CA LEU A 282 6.45 -9.36 -2.92
C LEU A 282 4.92 -9.34 -2.80
N GLU A 283 4.34 -8.14 -2.88
CA GLU A 283 2.90 -7.97 -3.07
C GLU A 283 2.51 -8.32 -4.52
N MET A 284 1.28 -8.80 -4.71
CA MET A 284 0.81 -9.29 -6.02
C MET A 284 0.73 -8.20 -7.09
N TYR A 285 0.65 -6.92 -6.67
CA TYR A 285 0.44 -5.77 -7.54
C TYR A 285 1.39 -4.63 -7.13
N PRO A 286 2.69 -4.72 -7.48
CA PRO A 286 3.63 -3.65 -7.18
C PRO A 286 3.22 -2.36 -7.90
N SER A 287 3.31 -1.24 -7.20
CA SER A 287 3.10 0.09 -7.77
C SER A 287 4.36 0.60 -8.49
N GLU A 288 4.23 1.68 -9.25
CA GLU A 288 5.38 2.39 -9.82
C GLU A 288 6.35 2.86 -8.74
N GLU A 289 5.82 3.34 -7.60
CA GLU A 289 6.62 3.73 -6.43
C GLU A 289 7.41 2.54 -5.85
N ASP A 290 6.80 1.34 -5.78
CA ASP A 290 7.50 0.14 -5.30
C ASP A 290 8.64 -0.27 -6.24
N LEU A 291 8.46 -0.15 -7.56
CA LEU A 291 9.51 -0.41 -8.54
C LEU A 291 10.67 0.58 -8.42
N VAL A 292 10.36 1.87 -8.35
CA VAL A 292 11.36 2.94 -8.23
C VAL A 292 12.12 2.79 -6.91
N ALA A 293 11.43 2.57 -5.80
CA ALA A 293 12.08 2.34 -4.50
C ALA A 293 13.00 1.13 -4.52
N SER A 294 12.55 0.01 -5.10
CA SER A 294 13.37 -1.20 -5.24
C SER A 294 14.62 -0.96 -6.10
N ALA A 295 14.48 -0.22 -7.20
CA ALA A 295 15.58 0.13 -8.09
C ALA A 295 16.61 1.05 -7.43
N LEU A 296 16.16 1.99 -6.60
CA LEU A 296 17.04 2.90 -5.86
C LEU A 296 17.63 2.25 -4.60
N GLY A 297 17.14 1.08 -4.18
CA GLY A 297 17.51 0.45 -2.92
C GLY A 297 17.02 1.23 -1.71
N SER A 298 15.94 2.00 -1.87
CA SER A 298 15.25 2.72 -0.81
C SER A 298 14.42 1.78 0.03
N ALA A 299 14.17 2.18 1.28
CA ALA A 299 13.13 1.57 2.06
C ALA A 299 11.83 1.68 1.27
N ARG A 300 11.03 0.60 1.27
CA ARG A 300 9.66 0.74 0.81
C ARG A 300 9.06 1.90 1.58
N VAL A 301 8.52 2.90 0.89
CA VAL A 301 7.74 3.96 1.52
C VAL A 301 6.55 3.26 2.17
N LYS A 302 6.74 2.82 3.41
CA LYS A 302 5.64 2.73 4.35
C LYS A 302 5.19 4.17 4.39
N LYS A 303 4.12 4.48 3.64
CA LYS A 303 3.26 5.58 4.03
C LYS A 303 3.05 5.35 5.51
N GLU A 304 3.64 6.21 6.35
CA GLU A 304 3.20 6.33 7.72
C GLU A 304 1.75 6.74 7.57
N THR A 305 0.87 5.74 7.53
CA THR A 305 -0.55 5.98 7.55
C THR A 305 -0.73 6.70 8.89
N PRO A 306 -1.14 7.99 8.90
CA PRO A 306 -1.46 8.65 10.14
C PRO A 306 -2.40 7.73 10.91
N PRO A 307 -2.31 7.65 12.25
CA PRO A 307 -3.02 6.65 13.05
C PRO A 307 -4.44 6.54 12.53
N THR A 308 -4.76 5.41 11.90
CA THR A 308 -6.05 5.22 11.23
C THR A 308 -7.11 5.36 12.30
N ARG A 309 -7.88 6.46 12.25
CA ARG A 309 -9.04 6.65 13.11
C ARG A 309 -9.99 5.51 12.79
N LYS A 310 -10.05 4.52 13.68
CA LYS A 310 -10.86 3.33 13.44
C LYS A 310 -12.33 3.69 13.52
N VAL A 311 -13.09 3.28 12.52
CA VAL A 311 -14.55 3.39 12.54
C VAL A 311 -15.09 2.35 13.52
N ARG A 312 -15.84 2.75 14.52
CA ARG A 312 -16.50 1.83 15.44
C ARG A 312 -17.73 1.22 14.75
N VAL A 313 -17.83 -0.11 14.78
CA VAL A 313 -18.95 -0.85 14.21
C VAL A 313 -19.64 -1.63 15.32
N THR A 314 -20.93 -1.43 15.45
CA THR A 314 -21.74 -2.07 16.50
C THR A 314 -22.95 -2.75 15.86
N MET A 315 -23.19 -4.00 16.24
CA MET A 315 -24.41 -4.71 15.85
C MET A 315 -25.52 -4.43 16.88
N VAL A 316 -26.72 -4.07 16.41
CA VAL A 316 -27.90 -3.83 17.23
C VAL A 316 -29.02 -4.77 16.80
N HIS A 317 -29.50 -5.60 17.73
CA HIS A 317 -30.74 -6.35 17.54
C HIS A 317 -31.92 -5.52 18.01
N GLY A 318 -32.69 -4.95 17.09
CA GLY A 318 -33.77 -4.04 17.45
C GLY A 318 -34.61 -3.56 16.27
N ASN A 319 -35.58 -2.70 16.55
CA ASN A 319 -36.44 -2.07 15.56
C ASN A 319 -35.86 -0.73 15.10
N LEU A 320 -35.87 -0.48 13.79
CA LEU A 320 -35.36 0.76 13.21
C LEU A 320 -36.15 2.00 13.66
N SER A 321 -37.32 1.83 14.26
CA SER A 321 -38.11 2.90 14.86
C SER A 321 -37.40 3.70 15.96
N ARG A 322 -36.32 3.18 16.53
CA ARG A 322 -35.53 3.80 17.60
C ARG A 322 -34.12 4.18 17.15
N ALA A 323 -33.84 4.23 15.86
CA ALA A 323 -32.53 4.65 15.35
C ALA A 323 -32.22 6.09 15.79
N SER A 324 -31.03 6.30 16.36
CA SER A 324 -30.51 7.61 16.79
C SER A 324 -29.80 8.39 15.68
N SER A 325 -29.51 7.73 14.56
CA SER A 325 -28.94 8.32 13.34
C SER A 325 -29.75 7.97 12.09
N PRO A 326 -29.58 8.70 10.98
CA PRO A 326 -30.24 8.38 9.72
C PRO A 326 -29.99 6.93 9.29
N VAL A 327 -31.05 6.27 8.82
CA VAL A 327 -31.00 4.84 8.50
C VAL A 327 -30.79 4.63 7.00
N ALA A 328 -29.72 3.92 6.65
CA ALA A 328 -29.47 3.49 5.29
C ALA A 328 -30.27 2.23 4.93
N VAL A 329 -30.95 2.29 3.79
CA VAL A 329 -31.77 1.22 3.19
C VAL A 329 -31.49 1.11 1.70
N GLY A 330 -31.67 -0.09 1.14
CA GLY A 330 -31.49 -0.32 -0.30
C GLY A 330 -32.82 -0.51 -1.03
N HIS A 331 -32.85 -0.11 -2.30
CA HIS A 331 -34.01 -0.22 -3.18
C HIS A 331 -33.62 -0.86 -4.51
N TYR A 332 -34.39 -1.84 -4.99
CA TYR A 332 -34.19 -2.46 -6.30
C TYR A 332 -35.00 -1.74 -7.38
N GLU A 333 -34.49 -1.76 -8.61
CA GLU A 333 -35.18 -1.18 -9.75
C GLU A 333 -36.53 -1.85 -10.00
N GLY A 334 -37.58 -1.01 -10.10
CA GLY A 334 -38.95 -1.45 -10.32
C GLY A 334 -39.68 -1.98 -9.06
N ASP A 335 -39.01 -2.05 -7.90
CA ASP A 335 -39.68 -2.41 -6.65
C ASP A 335 -40.53 -1.23 -6.12
N THR A 336 -41.48 -1.54 -5.24
CA THR A 336 -42.33 -0.54 -4.58
C THR A 336 -41.80 -0.23 -3.18
N ILE A 337 -42.09 0.97 -2.66
CA ILE A 337 -41.70 1.36 -1.29
C ILE A 337 -42.49 0.51 -0.28
N VAL A 338 -41.84 -0.51 0.28
CA VAL A 338 -42.41 -1.48 1.22
C VAL A 338 -41.54 -1.65 2.46
N SER A 339 -42.05 -2.36 3.48
CA SER A 339 -41.29 -2.76 4.68
C SER A 339 -40.54 -1.60 5.36
N ALA A 340 -39.21 -1.64 5.42
CA ALA A 340 -38.38 -0.61 6.06
C ALA A 340 -38.50 0.74 5.35
N GLU A 341 -38.51 0.76 4.01
CA GLU A 341 -38.67 1.99 3.23
C GLU A 341 -40.04 2.63 3.50
N ALA A 342 -41.10 1.82 3.54
CA ALA A 342 -42.45 2.32 3.83
C ALA A 342 -42.59 2.86 5.25
N TYR A 343 -41.86 2.29 6.22
CA TYR A 343 -41.78 2.87 7.55
C TYR A 343 -41.09 4.23 7.52
N LEU A 344 -39.90 4.31 6.91
CA LEU A 344 -39.11 5.54 6.82
C LEU A 344 -39.88 6.63 6.10
N ASP A 345 -40.56 6.30 5.01
CA ASP A 345 -41.41 7.24 4.27
C ASP A 345 -42.52 7.84 5.13
N ARG A 346 -43.17 7.04 6.00
CA ARG A 346 -44.14 7.58 6.98
C ARG A 346 -43.50 8.52 7.98
N GLN A 347 -42.30 8.22 8.46
CA GLN A 347 -41.55 9.11 9.36
C GLN A 347 -41.02 10.36 8.66
N LEU A 348 -40.94 10.33 7.34
CA LEU A 348 -40.50 11.42 6.48
C LEU A 348 -41.68 12.10 5.77
N ASN A 349 -42.90 11.94 6.26
CA ASN A 349 -44.12 12.59 5.74
C ASN A 349 -44.34 12.37 4.23
N GLY A 350 -43.99 11.19 3.69
CA GLY A 350 -44.20 10.86 2.28
C GLY A 350 -43.09 11.34 1.33
N ARG A 351 -42.04 11.97 1.82
CA ARG A 351 -40.94 12.55 1.00
C ARG A 351 -40.17 11.52 0.17
N LEU A 352 -40.23 10.23 0.51
CA LEU A 352 -39.64 9.16 -0.30
C LEU A 352 -40.58 8.82 -1.48
N ARG A 353 -41.88 8.68 -1.22
CA ARG A 353 -42.88 8.50 -2.28
C ARG A 353 -42.98 9.68 -3.23
N GLU A 354 -42.88 10.91 -2.74
CA GLU A 354 -42.84 12.11 -3.60
C GLU A 354 -41.69 12.02 -4.62
N ARG A 355 -40.49 11.60 -4.17
CA ARG A 355 -39.35 11.37 -5.07
C ARG A 355 -39.63 10.25 -6.06
N GLN A 356 -40.29 9.17 -5.64
CA GLN A 356 -40.69 8.08 -6.54
C GLN A 356 -41.68 8.55 -7.61
N CYS A 357 -42.70 9.32 -7.23
CA CYS A 357 -43.67 9.88 -8.17
C CYS A 357 -43.04 10.86 -9.18
N LEU A 358 -41.97 11.57 -8.78
CA LEU A 358 -41.22 12.48 -9.64
C LEU A 358 -40.14 11.78 -10.50
N GLY A 359 -39.97 10.46 -10.38
CA GLY A 359 -38.93 9.73 -11.09
C GLY A 359 -37.50 10.03 -10.61
N LEU A 360 -37.35 10.50 -9.37
CA LEU A 360 -36.08 10.87 -8.73
C LEU A 360 -35.67 9.89 -7.62
N TYR A 361 -36.34 8.75 -7.50
CA TYR A 361 -36.05 7.76 -6.46
C TYR A 361 -34.86 6.88 -6.87
N PRO A 362 -33.90 6.60 -5.97
CA PRO A 362 -32.73 5.79 -6.31
C PRO A 362 -33.12 4.34 -6.60
N ASP A 363 -32.90 3.90 -7.83
CA ASP A 363 -33.16 2.53 -8.29
C ASP A 363 -31.90 1.85 -8.83
N LYS A 364 -31.12 2.57 -9.65
CA LYS A 364 -29.90 2.08 -10.29
C LYS A 364 -28.68 2.11 -9.37
N LEU A 365 -27.68 1.28 -9.68
CA LEU A 365 -26.37 1.35 -9.02
C LEU A 365 -25.76 2.75 -9.10
N ASN A 366 -25.04 3.14 -8.06
CA ASN A 366 -24.43 4.47 -7.86
C ASN A 366 -25.44 5.63 -7.82
N THR A 367 -26.73 5.35 -7.58
CA THR A 367 -27.73 6.38 -7.25
C THR A 367 -28.03 6.37 -5.76
N SER A 368 -28.31 7.53 -5.20
CA SER A 368 -28.67 7.67 -3.79
C SER A 368 -29.54 8.88 -3.53
N ALA A 369 -30.33 8.83 -2.45
CA ALA A 369 -31.12 9.95 -1.96
C ALA A 369 -30.97 10.04 -0.45
N VAL A 370 -30.63 11.24 0.01
CA VAL A 370 -30.47 11.54 1.44
C VAL A 370 -31.60 12.48 1.85
N VAL A 371 -32.39 12.04 2.83
CA VAL A 371 -33.55 12.77 3.33
C VAL A 371 -33.46 12.84 4.85
N LEU A 372 -33.04 14.00 5.35
CA LEU A 372 -32.89 14.26 6.78
C LEU A 372 -34.10 15.06 7.29
N ASN A 373 -34.44 14.86 8.57
CA ASN A 373 -35.33 15.76 9.30
C ASN A 373 -34.48 16.78 10.05
N ASP A 374 -34.85 18.06 10.04
CA ASP A 374 -34.07 19.14 10.66
C ASP A 374 -33.94 18.97 12.18
N GLY A 375 -32.77 19.35 12.69
CA GLY A 375 -32.25 18.97 14.00
C GLY A 375 -33.08 19.44 15.20
N ASP A 376 -33.37 18.50 16.08
CA ASP A 376 -32.61 18.32 17.32
C ASP A 376 -32.67 16.83 17.66
N CYS A 377 -31.54 16.22 18.00
CA CYS A 377 -31.45 14.88 18.57
C CYS A 377 -32.00 14.85 20.00
N HIS A 378 -33.15 15.51 20.22
CA HIS A 378 -33.91 15.44 21.44
C HIS A 378 -34.67 14.12 21.49
N PRO A 379 -34.63 13.39 22.62
CA PRO A 379 -35.34 12.13 22.78
C PRO A 379 -36.85 12.42 22.83
N GLY A 380 -37.51 12.37 21.66
CA GLY A 380 -38.97 12.36 21.56
C GLY A 380 -39.53 13.12 20.36
N SER A 381 -39.46 12.55 19.15
CA SER A 381 -40.65 12.26 18.32
C SER A 381 -40.37 12.08 16.82
N THR A 382 -39.26 12.56 16.27
CA THR A 382 -38.96 12.48 14.82
C THR A 382 -37.77 11.56 14.51
N HIS A 383 -37.94 10.69 13.52
CA HIS A 383 -36.86 9.82 13.04
C HIS A 383 -35.75 10.67 12.37
N PRO A 384 -34.45 10.38 12.58
CA PRO A 384 -33.35 11.25 12.13
C PRO A 384 -33.26 11.46 10.62
N GLY A 385 -33.65 10.47 9.83
CA GLY A 385 -33.61 10.54 8.38
C GLY A 385 -33.53 9.18 7.72
N ALA A 386 -33.47 9.18 6.38
CA ALA A 386 -33.19 8.01 5.57
C ALA A 386 -32.11 8.29 4.53
N ILE A 387 -31.30 7.27 4.25
CA ILE A 387 -30.36 7.23 3.14
C ILE A 387 -30.78 6.06 2.26
N VAL A 388 -31.29 6.34 1.07
CA VAL A 388 -31.72 5.30 0.12
C VAL A 388 -30.60 5.06 -0.89
N VAL A 389 -30.19 3.80 -1.06
CA VAL A 389 -29.19 3.39 -2.05
C VAL A 389 -29.82 2.52 -3.14
N GLY A 390 -29.56 2.85 -4.41
CA GLY A 390 -30.08 2.07 -5.54
C GLY A 390 -29.27 0.79 -5.76
N LEU A 391 -29.95 -0.35 -5.80
CA LEU A 391 -29.34 -1.69 -5.91
C LEU A 391 -29.29 -2.21 -7.36
N GLY A 392 -29.86 -1.47 -8.30
CA GLY A 392 -30.01 -1.91 -9.69
C GLY A 392 -31.07 -2.99 -9.84
N MET A 393 -30.96 -3.77 -10.92
CA MET A 393 -31.85 -4.89 -11.16
C MET A 393 -31.52 -6.05 -10.20
N VAL A 394 -32.57 -6.72 -9.74
CA VAL A 394 -32.45 -7.92 -8.89
C VAL A 394 -31.62 -9.00 -9.62
N GLY A 395 -30.66 -9.59 -8.92
CA GLY A 395 -29.74 -10.59 -9.48
C GLY A 395 -28.50 -10.01 -10.19
N GLU A 396 -28.45 -8.70 -10.43
CA GLU A 396 -27.27 -8.03 -11.01
C GLU A 396 -26.39 -7.34 -9.95
N LEU A 397 -26.86 -7.28 -8.71
CA LEU A 397 -26.10 -6.70 -7.60
C LEU A 397 -24.84 -7.53 -7.32
N THR A 398 -23.69 -6.90 -7.52
CA THR A 398 -22.38 -7.49 -7.19
C THR A 398 -21.82 -6.86 -5.91
N PRO A 399 -20.88 -7.53 -5.20
CA PRO A 399 -20.20 -6.93 -4.05
C PRO A 399 -19.53 -5.59 -4.39
N GLY A 400 -18.95 -5.48 -5.59
CA GLY A 400 -18.35 -4.23 -6.08
C GLY A 400 -19.38 -3.13 -6.31
N GLY A 401 -20.52 -3.46 -6.93
CA GLY A 401 -21.62 -2.51 -7.16
C GLY A 401 -22.25 -1.99 -5.87
N LEU A 402 -22.44 -2.84 -4.86
CA LEU A 402 -22.90 -2.40 -3.53
C LEU A 402 -21.86 -1.49 -2.86
N THR A 403 -20.57 -1.83 -2.97
CA THR A 403 -19.47 -1.02 -2.40
C THR A 403 -19.44 0.38 -3.00
N SER A 404 -19.49 0.50 -4.33
CA SER A 404 -19.44 1.80 -5.01
C SER A 404 -20.68 2.64 -4.72
N THR A 405 -21.87 2.03 -4.76
CA THR A 405 -23.13 2.72 -4.48
C THR A 405 -23.16 3.24 -3.05
N MET A 406 -22.77 2.40 -2.08
CA MET A 406 -22.68 2.81 -0.68
C MET A 406 -21.65 3.94 -0.49
N THR A 407 -20.51 3.87 -1.18
CA THR A 407 -19.49 4.94 -1.14
C THR A 407 -20.08 6.28 -1.58
N ASP A 408 -20.75 6.32 -2.73
CA ASP A 408 -21.32 7.55 -3.27
C ASP A 408 -22.46 8.09 -2.39
N ALA A 409 -23.30 7.19 -1.87
CA ALA A 409 -24.39 7.55 -0.94
C ALA A 409 -23.87 8.19 0.36
N LEU A 410 -22.81 7.61 0.93
CA LEU A 410 -22.22 8.10 2.17
C LEU A 410 -21.47 9.42 1.99
N VAL A 411 -20.84 9.64 0.82
CA VAL A 411 -20.27 10.95 0.46
C VAL A 411 -21.37 12.00 0.35
N ASN A 412 -22.48 11.70 -0.35
CA ASN A 412 -23.62 12.60 -0.44
C ASN A 412 -24.25 12.89 0.93
N TYR A 413 -24.31 11.89 1.80
CA TYR A 413 -24.78 12.05 3.17
C TYR A 413 -23.87 12.98 3.98
N ALA A 414 -22.56 12.79 3.89
CA ALA A 414 -21.59 13.64 4.57
C ALA A 414 -21.65 15.10 4.09
N LEU A 415 -21.77 15.32 2.77
CA LEU A 415 -21.96 16.66 2.20
C LEU A 415 -23.26 17.31 2.70
N LYS A 416 -24.37 16.56 2.75
CA LYS A 416 -25.62 17.07 3.29
C LYS A 416 -25.51 17.47 4.76
N CYS A 417 -24.76 16.71 5.56
CA CYS A 417 -24.50 17.08 6.97
C CYS A 417 -23.66 18.36 7.08
N ILE A 418 -22.67 18.54 6.20
CA ILE A 418 -21.88 19.78 6.14
C ILE A 418 -22.78 20.97 5.77
N GLU A 419 -23.67 20.82 4.79
CA GLU A 419 -24.62 21.88 4.41
C GLU A 419 -25.53 22.27 5.58
N VAL A 420 -26.15 21.29 6.24
CA VAL A 420 -27.04 21.53 7.40
C VAL A 420 -26.28 22.22 8.53
N GLU A 421 -25.04 21.81 8.82
CA GLU A 421 -24.24 22.47 9.85
C GLU A 421 -23.80 23.88 9.44
N ARG A 422 -23.49 24.12 8.17
CA ARG A 422 -23.21 25.48 7.66
C ARG A 422 -24.41 26.41 7.86
N GLU A 423 -25.61 25.93 7.53
CA GLU A 423 -26.86 26.66 7.75
C GLU A 423 -27.11 26.89 9.25
N ARG A 424 -26.85 25.89 10.10
CA ARG A 424 -26.98 26.02 11.56
C ARG A 424 -26.04 27.10 12.12
N ARG A 425 -24.77 27.09 11.68
CA ARG A 425 -23.74 28.07 12.09
C ARG A 425 -24.00 29.48 11.56
N SER A 426 -24.66 29.63 10.41
CA SER A 426 -25.01 30.96 9.89
C SER A 426 -26.19 31.59 10.63
N VAL A 427 -27.10 30.78 11.19
CA VAL A 427 -28.29 31.25 11.94
C VAL A 427 -27.99 31.44 13.43
N THR A 428 -27.19 30.56 14.04
CA THR A 428 -26.81 30.65 15.46
C THR A 428 -25.42 31.27 15.60
N ALA A 429 -25.34 32.52 16.06
CA ALA A 429 -24.09 33.21 16.42
C ALA A 429 -23.45 32.62 17.70
N VAL A 430 -23.40 31.29 17.81
CA VAL A 430 -22.87 30.56 18.96
C VAL A 430 -21.52 29.97 18.58
N ASP A 431 -20.48 30.47 19.26
CA ASP A 431 -19.11 29.97 19.20
C ASP A 431 -19.01 28.50 19.65
N GLY A 432 -18.40 27.67 18.80
CA GLY A 432 -17.30 26.81 19.24
C GLY A 432 -17.56 25.43 19.84
N SER A 433 -18.78 24.85 19.85
CA SER A 433 -18.95 23.50 20.43
C SER A 433 -18.53 22.34 19.52
N CYS A 434 -18.51 22.54 18.20
CA CYS A 434 -18.17 21.50 17.24
C CYS A 434 -16.85 21.86 16.54
N GLY A 435 -15.85 20.98 16.62
CA GLY A 435 -14.57 21.16 15.95
C GLY A 435 -14.71 21.36 14.43
N PRO A 436 -13.61 21.59 13.70
CA PRO A 436 -13.64 21.76 12.25
C PRO A 436 -14.12 20.50 11.51
N ARG A 437 -14.16 19.35 12.18
CA ARG A 437 -14.55 18.06 11.61
C ARG A 437 -15.80 17.49 12.28
N LEU A 438 -16.84 17.28 11.48
CA LEU A 438 -18.11 16.70 11.90
C LEU A 438 -17.98 15.19 12.02
N LYS A 439 -18.38 14.68 13.19
CA LYS A 439 -18.45 13.26 13.49
C LYS A 439 -19.85 12.78 13.16
N ILE A 440 -19.99 12.11 12.03
CA ILE A 440 -21.29 11.73 11.50
C ILE A 440 -21.59 10.28 11.92
N PRO A 441 -22.68 10.04 12.67
CA PRO A 441 -23.15 8.68 12.97
C PRO A 441 -23.93 8.11 11.78
N LEU A 442 -23.81 6.81 11.55
CA LEU A 442 -24.53 6.10 10.51
C LEU A 442 -25.25 4.89 11.11
N THR A 443 -26.54 4.75 10.85
CA THR A 443 -27.25 3.47 11.04
C THR A 443 -27.51 2.85 9.67
N MET A 444 -27.29 1.56 9.51
CA MET A 444 -27.60 0.84 8.27
C MET A 444 -28.29 -0.49 8.54
N LEU A 445 -29.21 -0.88 7.68
CA LEU A 445 -29.76 -2.23 7.67
C LEU A 445 -28.82 -3.19 6.91
N LEU A 446 -29.10 -4.49 6.96
CA LEU A 446 -28.44 -5.48 6.11
C LEU A 446 -28.92 -5.36 4.65
N ILE A 447 -28.31 -4.42 3.91
CA ILE A 447 -28.69 -4.07 2.54
C ILE A 447 -28.20 -5.11 1.54
N GLY A 448 -29.06 -5.47 0.58
CA GLY A 448 -28.71 -6.39 -0.50
C GLY A 448 -28.62 -7.86 -0.07
N THR A 449 -29.07 -8.20 1.15
CA THR A 449 -29.14 -9.58 1.63
C THR A 449 -30.52 -10.21 1.38
N GLY A 450 -30.57 -11.50 1.04
CA GLY A 450 -31.81 -12.27 0.83
C GLY A 450 -31.87 -12.99 -0.52
N ALA A 451 -33.03 -13.60 -0.83
CA ALA A 451 -33.24 -14.36 -2.07
C ALA A 451 -32.93 -13.55 -3.34
N GLY A 452 -31.95 -14.02 -4.11
CA GLY A 452 -31.46 -13.38 -5.34
C GLY A 452 -30.51 -12.20 -5.13
N GLY A 453 -30.09 -11.93 -3.89
CA GLY A 453 -29.11 -10.91 -3.52
C GLY A 453 -27.73 -11.50 -3.15
N LEU A 454 -26.94 -10.71 -2.41
CA LEU A 454 -25.63 -11.11 -1.91
C LEU A 454 -25.75 -12.01 -0.67
N SER A 455 -24.70 -12.80 -0.42
CA SER A 455 -24.54 -13.47 0.87
C SER A 455 -24.42 -12.44 2.00
N LEU A 456 -24.76 -12.84 3.22
CA LEU A 456 -24.62 -11.96 4.39
C LEU A 456 -23.19 -11.43 4.55
N VAL A 457 -22.19 -12.31 4.35
CA VAL A 457 -20.78 -11.96 4.47
C VAL A 457 -20.37 -10.96 3.39
N ASP A 458 -20.76 -11.20 2.13
CA ASP A 458 -20.42 -10.30 1.02
C ASP A 458 -21.07 -8.94 1.19
N SER A 459 -22.34 -8.89 1.63
CA SER A 459 -23.04 -7.63 1.94
C SER A 459 -22.31 -6.85 3.03
N LEU A 460 -21.98 -7.49 4.16
CA LEU A 460 -21.26 -6.84 5.26
C LEU A 460 -19.90 -6.31 4.80
N GLN A 461 -19.14 -7.11 4.05
CA GLN A 461 -17.86 -6.69 3.48
C GLN A 461 -18.01 -5.48 2.56
N SER A 462 -18.99 -5.50 1.66
CA SER A 462 -19.26 -4.41 0.73
C SER A 462 -19.69 -3.13 1.43
N LEU A 463 -20.57 -3.21 2.43
CA LEU A 463 -21.02 -2.06 3.21
C LEU A 463 -19.85 -1.42 3.98
N LEU A 464 -19.05 -2.22 4.69
CA LEU A 464 -17.88 -1.71 5.43
C LEU A 464 -16.81 -1.14 4.48
N ARG A 465 -16.54 -1.78 3.33
CA ARG A 465 -15.65 -1.22 2.32
C ARG A 465 -16.18 0.10 1.75
N GLY A 466 -17.50 0.22 1.59
CA GLY A 466 -18.14 1.47 1.17
C GLY A 466 -17.90 2.61 2.17
N VAL A 467 -18.03 2.34 3.47
CA VAL A 467 -17.69 3.30 4.55
C VAL A 467 -16.22 3.72 4.47
N LEU A 468 -15.31 2.76 4.32
CA LEU A 468 -13.87 3.03 4.22
C LEU A 468 -13.54 3.90 2.99
N GLN A 469 -14.09 3.57 1.82
CA GLN A 469 -13.88 4.34 0.60
C GLN A 469 -14.49 5.74 0.70
N ALA A 470 -15.65 5.89 1.34
CA ALA A 470 -16.27 7.19 1.58
C ALA A 470 -15.38 8.07 2.47
N ASN A 471 -14.91 7.56 3.61
CA ASN A 471 -13.99 8.29 4.49
C ASN A 471 -12.71 8.70 3.76
N ARG A 472 -12.11 7.79 2.97
CA ARG A 472 -10.93 8.13 2.14
C ARG A 472 -11.18 9.23 1.12
N ARG A 473 -12.40 9.32 0.55
CA ARG A 473 -12.75 10.41 -0.37
C ARG A 473 -12.94 11.72 0.39
N LEU A 474 -13.53 11.69 1.58
CA LEU A 474 -13.70 12.85 2.45
C LEU A 474 -12.35 13.37 2.98
N ASP A 475 -11.42 12.49 3.31
CA ASP A 475 -10.06 12.86 3.76
C ASP A 475 -9.27 13.65 2.71
N ARG A 476 -9.57 13.48 1.41
CA ARG A 476 -8.93 14.28 0.33
C ARG A 476 -9.28 15.76 0.39
N LEU A 477 -10.33 16.13 1.11
CA LEU A 477 -10.70 17.52 1.34
C LEU A 477 -9.88 18.16 2.46
N GLU A 478 -9.11 17.38 3.23
CA GLU A 478 -8.18 17.92 4.22
C GLU A 478 -7.01 18.64 3.51
N PRO A 479 -6.73 19.92 3.84
CA PRO A 479 -5.56 20.61 3.31
C PRO A 479 -4.28 19.86 3.72
N THR A 480 -3.45 19.49 2.75
CA THR A 480 -2.15 18.83 2.96
C THR A 480 -1.05 19.77 3.47
N ALA A 481 -1.34 21.05 3.68
CA ALA A 481 -0.37 22.03 4.15
C ALA A 481 -0.31 22.08 5.68
N ILE A 482 0.86 21.79 6.23
CA ILE A 482 1.24 22.23 7.58
C ILE A 482 1.30 23.77 7.52
N PRO A 483 0.57 24.52 8.35
CA PRO A 483 0.75 25.97 8.41
C PRO A 483 2.19 26.26 8.83
N GLU A 484 2.96 26.91 7.97
CA GLU A 484 4.37 27.30 8.24
C GLU A 484 4.47 28.42 9.29
N SER A 485 3.34 28.87 9.87
CA SER A 485 3.28 29.89 10.91
C SER A 485 2.19 29.59 11.94
N GLU A 486 2.48 29.83 13.22
CA GLU A 486 1.53 29.69 14.35
C GLU A 486 0.39 30.74 14.32
N GLU A 487 0.36 31.63 13.31
CA GLU A 487 -0.60 32.75 13.21
C GLU A 487 -1.66 32.59 12.11
N GLU A 488 -1.59 31.57 11.25
CA GLU A 488 -2.68 31.28 10.31
C GLU A 488 -3.78 30.49 11.03
N THR A 489 -4.72 31.23 11.62
CA THR A 489 -5.97 30.64 12.13
C THR A 489 -6.63 29.82 11.01
N PRO A 490 -6.93 28.53 11.21
CA PRO A 490 -7.61 27.72 10.21
C PRO A 490 -8.92 28.43 9.83
N ASN A 491 -9.12 28.61 8.52
CA ASN A 491 -10.28 29.29 7.97
C ASN A 491 -11.55 28.69 8.61
N LYS A 492 -12.26 29.47 9.44
CA LYS A 492 -13.36 29.00 10.30
C LYS A 492 -14.51 28.34 9.52
N ASP A 493 -14.53 28.53 8.20
CA ASP A 493 -15.55 28.03 7.28
C ASP A 493 -15.23 26.66 6.65
N ASN A 494 -14.02 26.12 6.81
CA ASN A 494 -13.68 24.82 6.23
C ASN A 494 -14.14 23.66 7.13
N LEU A 495 -15.40 23.26 6.94
CA LEU A 495 -16.02 22.11 7.59
C LEU A 495 -15.68 20.81 6.86
N LEU A 496 -15.08 19.88 7.60
CA LEU A 496 -14.79 18.51 7.16
C LEU A 496 -15.79 17.54 7.80
N ALA A 497 -15.91 16.33 7.24
CA ALA A 497 -16.77 15.28 7.76
C ALA A 497 -16.05 13.93 7.81
N SER A 498 -16.42 13.10 8.78
CA SER A 498 -16.02 11.69 8.86
C SER A 498 -17.12 10.84 9.48
N ILE A 499 -17.25 9.62 8.95
CA ILE A 499 -18.09 8.58 9.54
C ILE A 499 -17.24 7.85 10.56
N GLU A 500 -17.49 8.09 11.85
CA GLU A 500 -16.73 7.47 12.96
C GLU A 500 -17.46 6.30 13.60
N THR A 501 -18.80 6.28 13.53
CA THR A 501 -19.64 5.26 14.17
C THR A 501 -20.64 4.71 13.17
N VAL A 502 -20.73 3.39 13.12
CA VAL A 502 -21.63 2.64 12.25
C VAL A 502 -22.39 1.62 13.08
N GLU A 503 -23.71 1.79 13.13
CA GLU A 503 -24.62 0.83 13.74
C GLU A 503 -25.29 -0.01 12.65
N ILE A 504 -25.16 -1.33 12.75
CA ILE A 504 -25.88 -2.27 11.90
C ILE A 504 -27.09 -2.75 12.66
N LEU A 505 -28.29 -2.43 12.17
CA LEU A 505 -29.54 -2.74 12.84
C LEU A 505 -30.25 -3.88 12.13
N GLU A 506 -30.61 -4.91 12.90
CA GLU A 506 -31.38 -6.06 12.41
C GLU A 506 -32.54 -6.37 13.36
N LEU A 507 -33.72 -6.59 12.79
CA LEU A 507 -34.96 -6.86 13.51
C LEU A 507 -34.99 -8.26 14.11
N TYR A 508 -34.46 -9.25 13.41
CA TYR A 508 -34.53 -10.66 13.80
C TYR A 508 -33.25 -11.12 14.52
N GLN A 509 -33.40 -11.64 15.74
CA GLN A 509 -32.28 -12.00 16.61
C GLN A 509 -31.32 -13.00 15.98
N ASP A 510 -31.85 -13.99 15.28
CA ASP A 510 -31.05 -15.05 14.67
C ASP A 510 -30.16 -14.51 13.54
N ARG A 511 -30.68 -13.62 12.69
CA ARG A 511 -29.88 -12.91 11.68
C ARG A 511 -28.87 -11.96 12.31
N ALA A 512 -29.25 -11.28 13.39
CA ALA A 512 -28.36 -10.37 14.10
C ALA A 512 -27.17 -11.12 14.72
N ILE A 513 -27.40 -12.31 15.30
CA ILE A 513 -26.34 -13.19 15.80
C ILE A 513 -25.43 -13.67 14.67
N GLN A 514 -26.00 -14.09 13.52
CA GLN A 514 -25.21 -14.49 12.36
C GLN A 514 -24.34 -13.34 11.84
N ALA A 515 -24.90 -12.14 11.71
CA ALA A 515 -24.17 -10.94 11.29
C ALA A 515 -23.07 -10.58 12.28
N THR A 516 -23.32 -10.68 13.59
CA THR A 516 -22.30 -10.45 14.64
C THR A 516 -21.12 -11.39 14.49
N LYS A 517 -21.35 -12.69 14.26
CA LYS A 517 -20.27 -13.67 14.06
C LYS A 517 -19.45 -13.33 12.82
N SER A 518 -20.11 -13.04 11.70
CA SER A 518 -19.44 -12.62 10.46
C SER A 518 -18.64 -11.34 10.65
N LEU A 519 -19.16 -10.33 11.35
CA LEU A 519 -18.43 -9.11 11.67
C LEU A 519 -17.17 -9.40 12.49
N LEU A 520 -17.24 -10.26 13.51
CA LEU A 520 -16.07 -10.61 14.32
C LEU A 520 -14.97 -11.30 13.51
N GLU A 521 -15.34 -12.22 12.61
CA GLU A 521 -14.41 -12.87 11.67
C GLU A 521 -13.77 -11.84 10.71
N LEU A 522 -14.58 -10.91 10.18
CA LEU A 522 -14.07 -9.81 9.35
C LEU A 522 -13.08 -8.93 10.11
N GLY A 523 -13.37 -8.61 11.38
CA GLY A 523 -12.51 -7.78 12.23
C GLY A 523 -11.13 -8.38 12.51
N GLN A 524 -10.97 -9.70 12.37
CA GLN A 524 -9.67 -10.37 12.50
C GLN A 524 -8.82 -10.26 11.22
N SER A 525 -9.45 -10.01 10.07
CA SER A 525 -8.76 -9.86 8.79
C SER A 525 -7.93 -8.57 8.76
N ARG A 526 -6.69 -8.63 8.26
CA ARG A 526 -5.75 -7.50 8.26
C ARG A 526 -6.35 -6.24 7.61
N ASP A 527 -7.05 -6.39 6.49
CA ASP A 527 -7.67 -5.30 5.74
C ASP A 527 -8.67 -4.47 6.57
N PHE A 528 -9.41 -5.13 7.46
CA PHE A 528 -10.43 -4.48 8.29
C PHE A 528 -9.90 -4.11 9.68
N ARG A 529 -8.99 -4.92 10.27
CA ARG A 529 -8.41 -4.70 11.60
C ARG A 529 -7.71 -3.35 11.74
N GLU A 530 -7.10 -2.88 10.66
CA GLU A 530 -6.40 -1.58 10.63
C GLU A 530 -7.39 -0.39 10.62
N HIS A 531 -8.62 -0.58 10.14
CA HIS A 531 -9.56 0.52 9.85
C HIS A 531 -10.84 0.50 10.71
N PHE A 532 -11.19 -0.63 11.31
CA PHE A 532 -12.43 -0.80 12.07
C PHE A 532 -12.16 -1.30 13.49
N GLN A 533 -12.97 -0.82 14.43
CA GLN A 533 -13.13 -1.40 15.76
C GLN A 533 -14.51 -2.02 15.82
N ILE A 534 -14.59 -3.35 15.80
CA ILE A 534 -15.85 -4.07 15.86
C ILE A 534 -16.12 -4.44 17.32
N ASP A 535 -17.28 -4.06 17.83
CA ASP A 535 -17.69 -4.40 19.19
C ASP A 535 -18.00 -5.90 19.28
N GLU A 536 -17.42 -6.58 20.27
CA GLU A 536 -17.57 -8.03 20.44
C GLU A 536 -18.99 -8.46 20.81
N VAL A 537 -19.73 -7.56 21.45
CA VAL A 537 -21.06 -7.82 21.98
C VAL A 537 -22.09 -7.02 21.19
N MET A 538 -23.06 -7.74 20.63
CA MET A 538 -24.25 -7.15 20.03
C MET A 538 -25.09 -6.46 21.11
N ILE A 539 -25.54 -5.23 20.83
CA ILE A 539 -26.46 -4.51 21.70
C ILE A 539 -27.87 -5.07 21.53
N GLU A 540 -28.51 -5.39 22.65
CA GLU A 540 -29.93 -5.68 22.68
C GLU A 540 -30.72 -4.37 22.66
N GLY A 541 -31.34 -4.08 21.52
CA GLY A 541 -32.18 -2.92 21.30
C GLY A 541 -33.64 -3.15 21.71
N VAL A 542 -34.50 -2.23 21.28
CA VAL A 542 -35.93 -2.23 21.63
C VAL A 542 -36.73 -2.89 20.52
N GLU A 543 -37.77 -3.66 20.88
CA GLU A 543 -38.71 -4.31 19.95
C GLU A 543 -38.06 -5.28 18.93
N GLY A 544 -36.87 -5.79 19.24
CA GLY A 544 -36.26 -6.87 18.48
C GLY A 544 -37.15 -8.12 18.47
N ARG A 545 -37.28 -8.75 17.31
CA ARG A 545 -38.06 -9.99 17.15
C ARG A 545 -37.18 -11.21 17.36
N ARG A 546 -37.72 -12.22 18.02
CA ARG A 546 -37.09 -13.53 18.21
C ARG A 546 -37.93 -14.60 17.53
N ARG A 547 -37.26 -15.55 16.87
CA ARG A 547 -37.89 -16.66 16.17
C ARG A 547 -37.47 -17.97 16.83
N ALA A 548 -38.40 -18.89 17.03
CA ALA A 548 -38.11 -20.19 17.64
C ALA A 548 -37.46 -21.17 16.63
N SER A 549 -37.91 -21.13 15.39
CA SER A 549 -37.29 -21.76 14.23
C SER A 549 -37.44 -20.83 13.03
N PHE A 550 -36.49 -20.89 12.11
CA PHE A 550 -36.56 -20.18 10.84
C PHE A 550 -35.96 -21.09 9.76
N ASP A 551 -36.84 -21.64 8.94
CA ASP A 551 -36.47 -22.02 7.58
C ASP A 551 -36.85 -20.83 6.70
N GLU A 552 -35.94 -20.40 5.83
CA GLU A 552 -36.28 -19.42 4.80
C GLU A 552 -37.27 -20.12 3.88
N ASP A 553 -38.57 -19.85 4.06
CA ASP A 553 -39.63 -20.34 3.17
C ASP A 553 -39.15 -20.08 1.73
N GLU A 554 -39.06 -21.14 0.92
CA GLU A 554 -38.94 -21.00 -0.53
C GLU A 554 -40.15 -20.17 -0.96
N GLY A 555 -39.94 -18.86 -1.08
CA GLY A 555 -41.03 -17.92 -1.25
C GLY A 555 -41.92 -18.42 -2.38
N TRP A 556 -43.22 -18.57 -2.09
CA TRP A 556 -44.29 -18.81 -3.07
C TRP A 556 -44.15 -17.92 -4.32
N TRP A 557 -43.47 -16.78 -4.17
CA TRP A 557 -43.05 -15.89 -5.23
C TRP A 557 -41.62 -16.19 -5.71
N GLN A 558 -41.52 -16.94 -6.81
CA GLN A 558 -40.29 -17.00 -7.60
C GLN A 558 -40.22 -15.77 -8.52
N ARG A 559 -39.17 -14.94 -8.37
CA ARG A 559 -38.93 -13.81 -9.28
C ARG A 559 -38.33 -14.35 -10.58
N LEU A 560 -39.04 -14.12 -11.69
CA LEU A 560 -38.64 -14.52 -13.04
C LEU A 560 -38.06 -13.31 -13.79
N ARG A 561 -36.82 -13.41 -14.26
CA ARG A 561 -36.27 -12.46 -15.25
C ARG A 561 -36.67 -12.92 -16.64
N ILE A 562 -37.34 -12.05 -17.39
CA ILE A 562 -37.73 -12.28 -18.79
C ILE A 562 -36.90 -11.35 -19.66
N ALA A 563 -36.00 -11.92 -20.47
CA ALA A 563 -35.16 -11.15 -21.38
C ALA A 563 -35.40 -11.58 -22.83
N THR A 564 -35.56 -10.62 -23.74
CA THR A 564 -35.68 -10.88 -25.17
C THR A 564 -34.28 -11.09 -25.77
N GLN A 565 -34.05 -12.25 -26.38
CA GLN A 565 -32.82 -12.57 -27.11
C GLN A 565 -32.82 -11.90 -28.49
N LYS A 566 -31.63 -11.81 -29.11
CA LYS A 566 -31.46 -11.20 -30.45
C LYS A 566 -32.29 -11.87 -31.55
N ASP A 567 -32.68 -13.13 -31.36
CA ASP A 567 -33.52 -13.92 -32.28
C ASP A 567 -35.03 -13.77 -32.02
N GLY A 568 -35.42 -12.93 -31.04
CA GLY A 568 -36.81 -12.74 -30.64
C GLY A 568 -37.36 -13.82 -29.71
N SER A 569 -36.54 -14.77 -29.26
CA SER A 569 -36.92 -15.71 -28.20
C SER A 569 -36.95 -15.03 -26.82
N LEU A 570 -37.80 -15.52 -25.93
CA LEU A 570 -37.86 -15.05 -24.54
C LEU A 570 -37.06 -16.02 -23.67
N LYS A 571 -36.07 -15.49 -22.95
CA LYS A 571 -35.29 -16.21 -21.95
C LYS A 571 -35.93 -15.98 -20.58
N PHE A 572 -36.32 -17.07 -19.92
CA PHE A 572 -36.85 -17.06 -18.56
C PHE A 572 -35.77 -17.57 -17.61
N GLU A 573 -35.36 -16.74 -16.65
CA GLU A 573 -34.42 -17.11 -15.61
C GLU A 573 -35.14 -17.04 -14.26
N ALA A 574 -35.28 -18.20 -13.60
CA ALA A 574 -35.78 -18.27 -12.24
C ALA A 574 -34.60 -18.02 -11.28
N LEU A 575 -34.67 -16.93 -10.52
CA LEU A 575 -33.66 -16.58 -9.53
C LEU A 575 -33.96 -17.34 -8.23
N THR A 576 -33.26 -18.45 -7.99
CA THR A 576 -33.40 -19.27 -6.76
C THR A 576 -32.09 -19.30 -5.95
N ASN A 577 -32.17 -19.65 -4.66
CA ASN A 577 -31.06 -19.66 -3.70
C ASN A 577 -30.02 -20.80 -3.91
N ARG A 578 -29.97 -21.46 -5.07
CA ARG A 578 -28.99 -22.52 -5.35
C ARG A 578 -28.06 -22.08 -6.48
N ALA A 579 -26.79 -22.51 -6.41
CA ALA A 579 -25.70 -22.21 -7.35
C ALA A 579 -25.90 -22.70 -8.80
N ARG A 580 -27.15 -22.95 -9.21
CA ARG A 580 -27.61 -23.10 -10.58
C ARG A 580 -28.91 -22.32 -10.72
N ALA A 581 -28.87 -21.18 -11.39
CA ALA A 581 -30.07 -20.58 -11.95
C ALA A 581 -30.61 -21.56 -13.01
N GLU A 582 -31.77 -22.17 -12.77
CA GLU A 582 -32.44 -22.99 -13.78
C GLU A 582 -32.88 -22.06 -14.92
N THR A 583 -32.18 -22.18 -16.04
CA THR A 583 -32.43 -21.37 -17.23
C THR A 583 -33.37 -22.15 -18.14
N TYR A 584 -34.59 -21.66 -18.32
CA TYR A 584 -35.53 -22.21 -19.28
C TYR A 584 -35.54 -21.32 -20.53
N LEU A 585 -34.94 -21.83 -21.60
CA LEU A 585 -35.09 -21.26 -22.94
C LEU A 585 -36.35 -21.86 -23.56
N GLN A 586 -37.45 -21.11 -23.56
CA GLN A 586 -38.58 -21.42 -24.41
C GLN A 586 -38.43 -20.69 -25.74
N PRO A 587 -38.23 -21.41 -26.86
CA PRO A 587 -38.37 -20.79 -28.17
C PRO A 587 -39.81 -20.27 -28.29
N ALA A 588 -39.96 -18.97 -28.55
CA ALA A 588 -41.28 -18.38 -28.75
C ALA A 588 -41.96 -19.11 -29.91
N GLN A 589 -42.97 -19.94 -29.63
CA GLN A 589 -43.82 -20.52 -30.65
C GLN A 589 -44.74 -19.41 -31.19
N ARG A 590 -44.20 -18.56 -32.09
CA ARG A 590 -44.97 -17.52 -32.80
C ARG A 590 -46.23 -18.06 -33.49
N LYS A 591 -46.29 -19.37 -33.80
CA LYS A 591 -47.46 -20.02 -34.41
C LYS A 591 -48.68 -20.22 -33.49
N LEU A 592 -48.59 -19.94 -32.19
CA LEU A 592 -49.70 -20.13 -31.24
C LEU A 592 -50.30 -18.83 -30.67
N ILE A 593 -49.64 -17.68 -30.90
CA ILE A 593 -50.11 -16.35 -30.45
C ILE A 593 -50.86 -15.61 -31.57
N GLU A 594 -50.75 -16.08 -32.83
CA GLU A 594 -51.57 -15.62 -33.94
C GLU A 594 -52.62 -16.69 -34.28
N ARG A 595 -53.72 -16.70 -33.51
CA ARG A 595 -55.02 -17.21 -33.98
C ARG A 595 -56.17 -16.37 -33.43
#